data_AF-A0A821K0C3-F1
#
_entry.id   AF-A0A821K0C3-F1
#
_cell.length_a   1.000
_cell.length_b   1.000
_cell.length_c   1.000
_cell.angle_alpha   90.00
_cell.angle_beta   90.00
_cell.angle_gamma   90.00
#
_symmetry.space_group_name_H-M   'P 1'
#
loop_
_entity.id
_entity.type
_entity.pdbx_description
1 polymer ?
#
loop_
_entity_poly.entity_id
_entity_poly.type
_entity_poly.pdbx_seq_one_letter_code
_entity_poly.pdbx_strand_id
1 'polypeptide(L)'
;MHLLELLLLVVGCWGWGNIEVLIDQKGGYNVTIGNRVWLRSSRTALYVDNKWFSSDDNSLPLTGISYTSGFDPNLGDYRDFQLSYDLVRSGIHTQIIGHIRDWYSGSGISFHLDTGNLTMTNTVPLDMDHVRTVFPSFYIEQIDKNDQRGYFTFEGEMTGDDNKHAGWWNPSSKVIQSGIQGGPIVLFNLSQQGEGDILVLSPFSRFMATSLSQTNSNTLEYGVMGSMLSIPANYNHSMIVFYSSQGINEGIREWGQLMQREYTRTNQHRLNDLTINYLGYYTDNGAYYYYNTEKGINYEETMVNVRHQISLPFHYIQLDSWWYYKGIGDGVSQWTA
;
A
#
# COMPACT_ATOMS: atom_id res chain seq x y z
N MET A 1 -34.35 -3.18 -32.43
CA MET A 1 -33.10 -2.44 -32.11
C MET A 1 -33.39 -1.63 -30.86
N HIS A 2 -33.28 -2.26 -29.68
CA HIS A 2 -33.57 -1.60 -28.40
C HIS A 2 -32.27 -1.04 -27.84
N LEU A 3 -32.16 0.29 -27.89
CA LEU A 3 -31.14 1.04 -27.17
C LEU A 3 -31.53 0.98 -25.68
N LEU A 4 -30.79 0.21 -24.89
CA LEU A 4 -30.93 0.20 -23.44
C LEU A 4 -30.10 1.37 -22.91
N GLU A 5 -30.75 2.46 -22.52
CA GLU A 5 -30.08 3.57 -21.83
C GLU A 5 -29.57 3.08 -20.47
N LEU A 6 -28.25 3.02 -20.33
CA LEU A 6 -27.56 2.72 -19.09
C LEU A 6 -27.74 3.92 -18.15
N LEU A 7 -28.64 3.82 -17.18
CA LEU A 7 -28.87 4.86 -16.18
C LEU A 7 -27.71 4.86 -15.17
N LEU A 8 -26.65 5.63 -15.46
CA LEU A 8 -25.60 5.94 -14.49
C LEU A 8 -26.20 6.77 -13.35
N LEU A 9 -26.14 6.26 -12.12
CA LEU A 9 -26.45 7.05 -10.94
C LEU A 9 -25.24 7.97 -10.68
N VAL A 10 -25.20 9.13 -11.34
CA VAL A 10 -24.14 10.12 -11.13
C VAL A 10 -24.44 10.88 -9.84
N VAL A 11 -23.88 10.42 -8.72
CA VAL A 11 -23.90 11.16 -7.45
C VAL A 11 -22.56 11.91 -7.29
N GLY A 12 -22.23 12.77 -8.26
CA GLY A 12 -21.05 13.63 -8.22
C GLY A 12 -21.30 14.90 -7.41
N CYS A 13 -20.42 15.23 -6.47
CA CYS A 13 -20.43 16.51 -5.77
C CYS A 13 -19.40 17.41 -6.46
N TRP A 14 -19.84 18.52 -7.05
CA TRP A 14 -18.99 19.38 -7.88
C TRP A 14 -18.06 20.24 -7.00
N GLY A 15 -16.93 19.66 -6.61
CA GLY A 15 -15.81 20.39 -6.03
C GLY A 15 -14.85 20.81 -7.14
N TRP A 16 -14.56 22.11 -7.26
CA TRP A 16 -13.65 22.61 -8.29
C TRP A 16 -12.23 22.03 -8.07
N GLY A 17 -11.81 21.10 -8.93
CA GLY A 17 -10.46 20.53 -8.92
C GLY A 17 -10.26 19.28 -8.04
N ASN A 18 -11.32 18.59 -7.63
CA ASN A 18 -11.21 17.46 -6.71
C ASN A 18 -11.11 16.09 -7.41
N ILE A 19 -10.46 15.15 -6.72
CA ILE A 19 -10.58 13.72 -6.96
C ILE A 19 -12.01 13.27 -6.63
N GLU A 20 -12.61 12.44 -7.47
CA GLU A 20 -13.98 11.94 -7.28
C GLU A 20 -14.07 10.44 -7.59
N VAL A 21 -15.01 9.75 -6.93
CA VAL A 21 -15.36 8.36 -7.25
C VAL A 21 -16.77 8.26 -7.85
N LEU A 22 -16.88 7.56 -8.97
CA LEU A 22 -18.15 7.26 -9.64
C LEU A 22 -18.40 5.75 -9.55
N ILE A 23 -19.54 5.34 -8.98
CA ILE A 23 -19.88 3.93 -8.77
C ILE A 23 -21.11 3.58 -9.63
N ASP A 24 -21.04 2.49 -10.37
CA ASP A 24 -22.15 1.97 -11.18
C ASP A 24 -23.04 1.01 -10.38
N GLN A 25 -24.19 0.66 -10.96
CA GLN A 25 -25.19 -0.21 -10.32
C GLN A 25 -24.71 -1.66 -10.13
N LYS A 26 -23.60 -2.06 -10.77
CA LYS A 26 -22.98 -3.38 -10.65
C LYS A 26 -21.79 -3.38 -9.67
N GLY A 27 -21.52 -2.24 -9.02
CA GLY A 27 -20.41 -2.09 -8.08
C GLY A 27 -19.07 -1.80 -8.74
N GLY A 28 -19.02 -1.61 -10.06
CA GLY A 28 -17.84 -1.06 -10.72
C GLY A 28 -17.65 0.40 -10.32
N TYR A 29 -16.40 0.86 -10.21
CA TYR A 29 -16.09 2.23 -9.79
C TYR A 29 -14.92 2.84 -10.57
N ASN A 30 -15.00 4.14 -10.79
CA ASN A 30 -13.94 4.91 -11.44
C ASN A 30 -13.47 6.03 -10.54
N VAL A 31 -12.15 6.22 -10.45
CA VAL A 31 -11.54 7.41 -9.85
C VAL A 31 -11.28 8.43 -10.95
N THR A 32 -11.77 9.65 -10.77
CA THR A 32 -11.67 10.73 -11.75
C THR A 32 -11.03 11.98 -11.14
N ILE A 33 -10.37 12.77 -11.99
CA ILE A 33 -9.82 14.09 -11.66
C ILE A 33 -10.25 15.02 -12.79
N GLY A 34 -11.01 16.08 -12.47
CA GLY A 34 -11.48 17.04 -13.47
C GLY A 34 -12.24 16.39 -14.65
N ASN A 35 -13.14 15.44 -14.35
CA ASN A 35 -13.89 14.62 -15.32
C ASN A 35 -13.06 13.63 -16.17
N ARG A 36 -11.75 13.55 -15.97
CA ARG A 36 -10.90 12.55 -16.63
C ARG A 36 -10.80 11.31 -15.75
N VAL A 37 -11.03 10.12 -16.32
CA VAL A 37 -10.80 8.85 -15.62
C VAL A 37 -9.30 8.63 -15.44
N TRP A 38 -8.90 8.34 -14.21
CA TRP A 38 -7.55 7.92 -13.86
C TRP A 38 -7.52 6.44 -13.50
N LEU A 39 -8.49 5.92 -12.75
CA LEU A 39 -8.51 4.50 -12.42
C LEU A 39 -9.89 3.94 -12.72
N ARG A 40 -9.94 2.74 -13.32
CA ARG A 40 -11.16 1.94 -13.42
C ARG A 40 -11.00 0.70 -12.55
N SER A 41 -12.05 0.38 -11.81
CA SER A 41 -12.08 -0.80 -10.96
C SER A 41 -11.95 -2.06 -11.79
N SER A 42 -11.26 -3.05 -11.24
CA SER A 42 -11.39 -4.45 -11.67
C SER A 42 -12.32 -5.19 -10.68
N ARG A 43 -12.08 -6.48 -10.48
CA ARG A 43 -12.90 -7.36 -9.63
C ARG A 43 -12.76 -7.08 -8.13
N THR A 44 -13.78 -7.46 -7.37
CA THR A 44 -13.67 -7.71 -5.93
C THR A 44 -13.58 -9.22 -5.70
N ALA A 45 -12.62 -9.68 -4.90
CA ALA A 45 -12.40 -11.12 -4.72
C ALA A 45 -11.84 -11.51 -3.34
N LEU A 46 -12.05 -12.76 -2.96
CA LEU A 46 -11.57 -13.38 -1.73
C LEU A 46 -11.07 -14.80 -2.00
N TYR A 47 -9.93 -15.19 -1.41
CA TYR A 47 -9.40 -16.54 -1.44
C TYR A 47 -9.58 -17.21 -0.08
N VAL A 48 -10.56 -18.12 -0.01
CA VAL A 48 -10.99 -18.79 1.23
C VAL A 48 -11.30 -20.25 0.93
N ASP A 49 -11.02 -21.15 1.87
CA ASP A 49 -11.18 -22.61 1.69
C ASP A 49 -10.43 -23.13 0.45
N ASN A 50 -9.25 -22.56 0.19
CA ASN A 50 -8.39 -22.81 -0.96
C ASN A 50 -9.06 -22.52 -2.32
N LYS A 51 -10.06 -21.64 -2.36
CA LYS A 51 -10.79 -21.28 -3.58
C LYS A 51 -11.01 -19.77 -3.69
N TRP A 52 -10.97 -19.26 -4.93
CA TRP A 52 -11.38 -17.89 -5.23
C TRP A 52 -12.91 -17.75 -5.29
N PHE A 53 -13.40 -16.69 -4.64
CA PHE A 53 -14.73 -16.13 -4.79
C PHE A 53 -14.58 -14.73 -5.37
N SER A 54 -15.31 -14.41 -6.45
CA SER A 54 -15.09 -13.21 -7.25
C SER A 54 -16.40 -12.58 -7.71
N SER A 55 -16.39 -11.25 -7.87
CA SER A 55 -17.45 -10.53 -8.56
C SER A 55 -17.54 -10.89 -10.05
N ASP A 56 -16.44 -11.29 -10.68
CA ASP A 56 -16.37 -11.57 -12.13
C ASP A 56 -17.17 -12.82 -12.54
N ASP A 57 -17.11 -13.86 -11.71
CA ASP A 57 -17.78 -15.14 -11.96
C ASP A 57 -19.07 -15.29 -11.12
N ASN A 58 -19.48 -14.21 -10.45
CA ASN A 58 -20.65 -14.13 -9.59
C ASN A 58 -20.66 -15.16 -8.43
N SER A 59 -19.49 -15.69 -8.05
CA SER A 59 -19.36 -16.49 -6.83
C SER A 59 -19.27 -15.64 -5.56
N LEU A 60 -19.00 -14.34 -5.71
CA LEU A 60 -19.14 -13.30 -4.69
C LEU A 60 -20.12 -12.21 -5.19
N PRO A 61 -21.43 -12.50 -5.26
CA PRO A 61 -22.42 -11.58 -5.83
C PRO A 61 -22.55 -10.30 -5.01
N LEU A 62 -22.63 -9.16 -5.71
CA LEU A 62 -23.06 -7.89 -5.12
C LEU A 62 -24.56 -7.96 -4.83
N THR A 63 -24.93 -7.69 -3.58
CA THR A 63 -26.33 -7.74 -3.10
C THR A 63 -26.94 -6.36 -2.89
N GLY A 64 -26.11 -5.32 -2.74
CA GLY A 64 -26.60 -3.97 -2.56
C GLY A 64 -25.49 -2.93 -2.57
N ILE A 65 -25.87 -1.70 -2.92
CA ILE A 65 -25.05 -0.50 -2.77
C ILE A 65 -25.85 0.47 -1.92
N SER A 66 -25.23 0.99 -0.87
CA SER A 66 -25.80 2.07 -0.06
C SER A 66 -24.76 3.16 0.18
N TYR A 67 -25.17 4.29 0.73
CA TYR A 67 -24.22 5.30 1.17
C TYR A 67 -24.65 5.91 2.49
N THR A 68 -23.66 6.36 3.25
CA THR A 68 -23.83 7.18 4.44
C THR A 68 -22.84 8.33 4.41
N SER A 69 -22.96 9.25 5.35
CA SER A 69 -21.91 10.22 5.66
C SER A 69 -21.37 9.93 7.06
N GLY A 70 -20.14 10.34 7.30
CA GLY A 70 -19.48 10.21 8.58
C GLY A 70 -18.49 11.34 8.81
N PHE A 71 -17.92 11.36 10.01
CA PHE A 71 -16.89 12.31 10.42
C PHE A 71 -15.76 11.54 11.08
N ASP A 72 -14.54 11.81 10.66
CA ASP A 72 -13.32 11.38 11.32
C ASP A 72 -12.67 12.58 12.03
N PRO A 73 -12.24 12.46 13.30
CA PRO A 73 -11.65 13.59 14.03
C PRO A 73 -10.34 14.12 13.43
N ASN A 74 -9.61 13.30 12.67
CA ASN A 74 -8.31 13.66 12.09
C ASN A 74 -8.42 14.08 10.63
N LEU A 75 -9.37 13.51 9.88
CA LEU A 75 -9.52 13.73 8.44
C LEU A 75 -10.77 14.52 8.02
N GLY A 76 -11.73 14.67 8.93
CA GLY A 76 -12.95 15.44 8.72
C GLY A 76 -14.10 14.62 8.14
N ASP A 77 -15.03 15.33 7.50
CA ASP A 77 -16.25 14.74 6.95
C ASP A 77 -15.96 13.87 5.72
N TYR A 78 -16.71 12.78 5.57
CA TYR A 78 -16.64 11.90 4.41
C TYR A 78 -18.02 11.38 4.00
N ARG A 79 -18.12 10.97 2.74
CA ARG A 79 -19.19 10.11 2.23
C ARG A 79 -18.66 8.69 2.13
N ASP A 80 -19.39 7.72 2.65
CA ASP A 80 -19.03 6.31 2.61
C ASP A 80 -20.02 5.54 1.74
N PHE A 81 -19.55 5.05 0.60
CA PHE A 81 -20.31 4.13 -0.24
C PHE A 81 -20.02 2.68 0.16
N GLN A 82 -21.06 1.91 0.44
CA GLN A 82 -20.97 0.54 0.94
C GLN A 82 -21.45 -0.45 -0.12
N LEU A 83 -20.52 -1.24 -0.64
CA LEU A 83 -20.78 -2.32 -1.60
C LEU A 83 -20.88 -3.63 -0.80
N SER A 84 -22.10 -4.16 -0.69
CA SER A 84 -22.39 -5.38 0.07
C SER A 84 -22.30 -6.61 -0.83
N TYR A 85 -21.43 -7.55 -0.49
CA TYR A 85 -21.27 -8.82 -1.17
C TYR A 85 -21.69 -9.99 -0.28
N ASP A 86 -22.24 -11.04 -0.86
CA ASP A 86 -22.64 -12.25 -0.14
C ASP A 86 -21.67 -13.41 -0.42
N LEU A 87 -20.89 -13.78 0.59
CA LEU A 87 -19.99 -14.93 0.54
C LEU A 87 -20.72 -16.17 1.08
N VAL A 88 -20.95 -17.15 0.21
CA VAL A 88 -21.59 -18.42 0.59
C VAL A 88 -20.56 -19.54 0.73
N ARG A 89 -20.34 -20.00 1.96
CA ARG A 89 -19.41 -21.10 2.28
C ARG A 89 -20.17 -22.23 2.95
N SER A 90 -20.22 -23.41 2.32
CA SER A 90 -20.91 -24.59 2.86
C SER A 90 -22.37 -24.30 3.27
N GLY A 91 -23.06 -23.43 2.52
CA GLY A 91 -24.44 -22.99 2.80
C GLY A 91 -24.58 -21.88 3.85
N ILE A 92 -23.48 -21.43 4.46
CA ILE A 92 -23.47 -20.30 5.40
C ILE A 92 -23.21 -19.01 4.62
N HIS A 93 -24.13 -18.04 4.78
CA HIS A 93 -24.02 -16.71 4.20
C HIS A 93 -23.24 -15.77 5.11
N THR A 94 -22.28 -15.04 4.56
CA THR A 94 -21.48 -14.04 5.26
C THR A 94 -21.43 -12.77 4.44
N GLN A 95 -21.83 -11.66 5.03
CA GLN A 95 -21.74 -10.37 4.38
C GLN A 95 -20.29 -9.87 4.40
N ILE A 96 -19.80 -9.50 3.24
CA ILE A 96 -18.53 -8.81 3.03
C ILE A 96 -18.85 -7.40 2.55
N ILE A 97 -18.20 -6.38 3.11
CA ILE A 97 -18.51 -5.00 2.77
C ILE A 97 -17.26 -4.29 2.28
N GLY A 98 -17.32 -3.81 1.04
CA GLY A 98 -16.35 -2.87 0.49
C GLY A 98 -16.82 -1.44 0.73
N HIS A 99 -16.05 -0.65 1.47
CA HIS A 99 -16.30 0.76 1.74
C HIS A 99 -15.45 1.62 0.82
N ILE A 100 -16.05 2.61 0.18
CA ILE A 100 -15.35 3.65 -0.58
C ILE A 100 -15.67 4.98 0.09
N ARG A 101 -14.71 5.53 0.83
CA ARG A 101 -14.86 6.82 1.51
C ARG A 101 -14.24 7.93 0.69
N ASP A 102 -15.08 8.86 0.28
CA ASP A 102 -14.74 10.11 -0.38
C ASP A 102 -14.65 11.22 0.68
N TRP A 103 -13.45 11.77 0.88
CA TRP A 103 -13.15 12.71 1.97
C TRP A 103 -13.37 14.16 1.50
N TYR A 104 -14.29 14.89 2.13
CA TYR A 104 -14.62 16.25 1.69
C TYR A 104 -13.49 17.26 1.93
N SER A 105 -12.77 17.08 3.04
CA SER A 105 -11.63 17.90 3.46
C SER A 105 -10.28 17.28 3.12
N GLY A 106 -10.27 16.02 2.68
CA GLY A 106 -9.06 15.28 2.36
C GLY A 106 -8.92 15.13 0.84
N SER A 107 -7.75 15.42 0.28
CA SER A 107 -7.47 15.16 -1.13
C SER A 107 -7.30 13.67 -1.39
N GLY A 108 -8.33 12.84 -1.19
CA GLY A 108 -8.19 11.40 -1.40
C GLY A 108 -9.48 10.60 -1.23
N ILE A 109 -9.42 9.37 -1.71
CA ILE A 109 -10.46 8.34 -1.55
C ILE A 109 -9.82 7.15 -0.83
N SER A 110 -10.44 6.69 0.26
CA SER A 110 -9.98 5.49 0.96
C SER A 110 -10.92 4.32 0.73
N PHE A 111 -10.36 3.15 0.48
CA PHE A 111 -11.05 1.91 0.23
C PHE A 111 -10.83 0.99 1.43
N HIS A 112 -11.89 0.48 2.04
CA HIS A 112 -11.81 -0.43 3.18
C HIS A 112 -12.55 -1.73 2.85
N LEU A 113 -12.01 -2.85 3.29
CA LEU A 113 -12.68 -4.14 3.15
C LEU A 113 -12.92 -4.74 4.53
N ASP A 114 -14.18 -4.94 4.85
CA ASP A 114 -14.64 -5.64 6.04
C ASP A 114 -14.99 -7.09 5.68
N THR A 115 -14.28 -8.05 6.25
CA THR A 115 -14.39 -9.47 5.88
C THR A 115 -15.53 -10.21 6.59
N GLY A 116 -16.40 -9.48 7.30
CA GLY A 116 -17.52 -10.04 8.03
C GLY A 116 -17.12 -10.86 9.26
N ASN A 117 -18.08 -11.58 9.83
CA ASN A 117 -17.98 -12.23 11.14
C ASN A 117 -17.35 -13.64 11.14
N LEU A 118 -16.91 -14.14 9.98
CA LEU A 118 -16.27 -15.46 9.88
C LEU A 118 -14.77 -15.36 9.74
N THR A 119 -14.06 -16.25 10.43
CA THR A 119 -12.65 -16.51 10.15
C THR A 119 -12.54 -17.14 8.75
N MET A 120 -11.67 -16.55 7.93
CA MET A 120 -11.30 -17.10 6.63
C MET A 120 -10.04 -17.94 6.80
N THR A 121 -10.11 -19.23 6.49
CA THR A 121 -9.00 -20.17 6.68
C THR A 121 -8.61 -20.80 5.36
N ASN A 122 -7.31 -21.07 5.19
CA ASN A 122 -6.75 -21.81 4.06
C ASN A 122 -5.75 -22.83 4.60
N THR A 123 -5.63 -23.97 3.92
CA THR A 123 -4.60 -24.98 4.24
C THR A 123 -3.41 -24.87 3.31
N VAL A 124 -3.57 -24.18 2.18
CA VAL A 124 -2.52 -23.90 1.20
C VAL A 124 -2.26 -22.39 1.17
N PRO A 125 -1.04 -21.92 1.49
CA PRO A 125 -0.71 -20.52 1.30
C PRO A 125 -0.68 -20.19 -0.19
N LEU A 126 -1.11 -18.98 -0.56
CA LEU A 126 -0.74 -18.44 -1.87
C LEU A 126 0.72 -17.99 -1.82
N ASP A 127 1.29 -17.76 -2.99
CA ASP A 127 2.59 -17.12 -3.10
C ASP A 127 2.58 -15.74 -2.40
N MET A 128 3.72 -15.37 -1.79
CA MET A 128 3.86 -14.12 -1.04
C MET A 128 3.73 -12.86 -1.90
N ASP A 129 3.86 -13.00 -3.22
CA ASP A 129 3.69 -11.96 -4.22
C ASP A 129 2.24 -11.83 -4.71
N HIS A 130 1.33 -12.60 -4.13
CA HIS A 130 -0.10 -12.48 -4.35
C HIS A 130 -0.82 -11.90 -3.14
N VAL A 131 -2.06 -11.47 -3.37
CA VAL A 131 -3.00 -11.12 -2.32
C VAL A 131 -4.14 -12.12 -2.27
N ARG A 132 -4.81 -12.25 -1.11
CA ARG A 132 -5.95 -13.16 -0.90
C ARG A 132 -7.27 -12.44 -0.67
N THR A 133 -7.23 -11.16 -0.39
CA THR A 133 -8.40 -10.29 -0.49
C THR A 133 -8.12 -9.31 -1.61
N VAL A 134 -9.15 -8.88 -2.32
CA VAL A 134 -9.02 -7.97 -3.45
C VAL A 134 -10.10 -6.92 -3.30
N PHE A 135 -9.73 -5.80 -2.67
CA PHE A 135 -10.51 -4.56 -2.65
C PHE A 135 -9.63 -3.44 -2.06
N PRO A 136 -9.34 -2.36 -2.80
CA PRO A 136 -9.74 -2.12 -4.18
C PRO A 136 -8.91 -2.92 -5.18
N SER A 137 -9.31 -2.89 -6.44
CA SER A 137 -8.50 -3.32 -7.57
C SER A 137 -8.69 -2.39 -8.75
N PHE A 138 -7.68 -2.25 -9.59
CA PHE A 138 -7.68 -1.32 -10.71
C PHE A 138 -7.05 -1.93 -11.95
N TYR A 139 -7.52 -1.55 -13.13
CA TYR A 139 -6.82 -1.88 -14.36
C TYR A 139 -5.56 -1.01 -14.53
N ILE A 140 -4.47 -1.66 -14.93
CA ILE A 140 -3.29 -1.05 -15.50
C ILE A 140 -3.53 -0.96 -17.01
N GLU A 141 -4.14 0.14 -17.43
CA GLU A 141 -4.61 0.36 -18.80
C GLU A 141 -4.26 1.77 -19.29
N GLN A 142 -4.23 1.92 -20.62
CA GLN A 142 -4.39 3.23 -21.25
C GLN A 142 -5.88 3.55 -21.35
N ILE A 143 -6.31 4.66 -20.76
CA ILE A 143 -7.71 5.08 -20.77
C ILE A 143 -8.18 5.46 -22.17
N ASP A 144 -7.29 6.09 -22.93
CA ASP A 144 -7.46 6.46 -24.34
C ASP A 144 -6.09 6.61 -25.04
N LYS A 145 -6.09 6.88 -26.35
CA LYS A 145 -4.86 6.99 -27.17
C LYS A 145 -3.90 8.12 -26.75
N ASN A 146 -4.40 9.10 -26.00
CA ASN A 146 -3.65 10.23 -25.47
C ASN A 146 -3.33 10.03 -23.97
N ASP A 147 -3.55 8.84 -23.42
CA ASP A 147 -3.18 8.54 -22.04
C ASP A 147 -1.66 8.50 -21.91
N GLN A 148 -1.13 9.51 -21.23
CA GLN A 148 0.30 9.74 -21.00
C GLN A 148 0.64 9.59 -19.52
N ARG A 149 -0.13 8.78 -18.78
CA ARG A 149 0.19 8.52 -17.38
C ARG A 149 1.44 7.66 -17.29
N GLY A 150 2.36 8.11 -16.45
CA GLY A 150 3.48 7.34 -15.96
C GLY A 150 3.24 6.90 -14.53
N TYR A 151 4.14 6.07 -14.03
CA TYR A 151 4.20 5.73 -12.63
C TYR A 151 5.64 5.74 -12.11
N PHE A 152 5.76 5.85 -10.80
CA PHE A 152 6.97 5.63 -10.02
C PHE A 152 6.58 4.85 -8.75
N THR A 153 7.41 3.90 -8.33
CA THR A 153 7.14 3.09 -7.13
C THR A 153 8.39 2.92 -6.29
N PHE A 154 8.20 3.00 -4.97
CA PHE A 154 9.23 2.70 -3.97
C PHE A 154 9.15 1.20 -3.66
N GLU A 155 9.80 0.38 -4.49
CA GLU A 155 9.72 -1.09 -4.40
C GLU A 155 11.11 -1.72 -4.20
N GLY A 156 11.14 -2.87 -3.55
CA GLY A 156 12.36 -3.63 -3.24
C GLY A 156 12.86 -3.44 -1.81
N GLU A 157 14.01 -4.04 -1.54
CA GLU A 157 14.68 -3.97 -0.24
C GLU A 157 15.26 -2.57 0.02
N MET A 158 15.52 -2.25 1.29
CA MET A 158 16.20 -1.01 1.70
C MET A 158 15.53 0.28 1.17
N THR A 159 14.20 0.39 1.27
CA THR A 159 13.43 1.54 0.72
C THR A 159 13.59 1.67 -0.81
N GLY A 160 13.71 0.51 -1.45
CA GLY A 160 13.74 0.33 -2.88
C GLY A 160 15.06 0.64 -3.56
N ASP A 161 16.17 0.74 -2.84
CA ASP A 161 17.46 1.08 -3.48
C ASP A 161 17.83 0.12 -4.63
N ASP A 162 17.46 -1.15 -4.48
CA ASP A 162 17.74 -2.17 -5.49
C ASP A 162 16.71 -2.26 -6.62
N ASN A 163 15.50 -1.69 -6.45
CA ASN A 163 14.40 -1.95 -7.37
C ASN A 163 13.48 -0.75 -7.66
N LYS A 164 13.86 0.51 -7.35
CA LYS A 164 13.03 1.67 -7.74
C LYS A 164 12.67 1.58 -9.22
N HIS A 165 11.37 1.64 -9.52
CA HIS A 165 10.89 1.43 -10.87
C HIS A 165 9.96 2.55 -11.31
N ALA A 166 10.07 2.90 -12.58
CA ALA A 166 9.27 3.94 -13.21
C ALA A 166 9.04 3.60 -14.67
N GLY A 167 7.91 4.02 -15.19
CA GLY A 167 7.58 3.77 -16.58
C GLY A 167 6.22 4.31 -16.97
N TRP A 168 5.70 3.78 -18.06
CA TRP A 168 4.37 4.10 -18.56
C TRP A 168 3.32 3.27 -17.84
N TRP A 169 2.22 3.91 -17.43
CA TRP A 169 1.06 3.20 -16.90
C TRP A 169 0.24 2.61 -18.05
N ASN A 170 0.63 1.44 -18.52
CA ASN A 170 -0.03 0.73 -19.61
C ASN A 170 0.04 -0.79 -19.41
N PRO A 171 -0.79 -1.58 -20.13
CA PRO A 171 -0.73 -3.02 -20.03
C PRO A 171 0.65 -3.54 -20.47
N SER A 172 1.41 -4.08 -19.52
CA SER A 172 2.72 -4.68 -19.76
C SER A 172 2.90 -5.87 -18.80
N SER A 173 3.74 -6.84 -19.14
CA SER A 173 3.86 -8.07 -18.33
C SER A 173 4.34 -7.84 -16.90
N LYS A 174 4.99 -6.70 -16.61
CA LYS A 174 5.39 -6.30 -15.25
C LYS A 174 5.56 -4.78 -15.17
N VAL A 175 4.66 -4.13 -14.46
CA VAL A 175 4.64 -2.69 -14.19
C VAL A 175 5.10 -2.42 -12.76
N ILE A 176 4.88 -3.35 -11.82
CA ILE A 176 5.26 -3.20 -10.42
C ILE A 176 5.73 -4.53 -9.83
N GLN A 177 6.53 -4.46 -8.78
CA GLN A 177 6.80 -5.57 -7.87
C GLN A 177 5.60 -5.79 -6.97
N SER A 178 5.34 -7.06 -6.67
CA SER A 178 4.23 -7.48 -5.82
C SER A 178 4.73 -7.91 -4.44
N GLY A 179 3.80 -8.19 -3.52
CA GLY A 179 4.15 -8.85 -2.26
C GLY A 179 4.97 -8.01 -1.30
N ILE A 180 5.96 -8.64 -0.68
CA ILE A 180 6.81 -8.03 0.35
C ILE A 180 7.70 -6.91 -0.21
N GLN A 181 7.96 -6.95 -1.51
CA GLN A 181 8.76 -5.95 -2.20
C GLN A 181 7.91 -4.80 -2.76
N GLY A 182 6.59 -4.91 -2.74
CA GLY A 182 5.69 -3.85 -3.18
C GLY A 182 5.69 -2.64 -2.26
N GLY A 183 5.41 -1.47 -2.82
CA GLY A 183 5.32 -0.22 -2.04
C GLY A 183 4.31 0.77 -2.63
N PRO A 184 4.26 2.00 -2.11
CA PRO A 184 3.40 3.03 -2.64
C PRO A 184 3.67 3.30 -4.13
N ILE A 185 2.60 3.42 -4.91
CA ILE A 185 2.66 3.72 -6.34
C ILE A 185 2.24 5.18 -6.54
N VAL A 186 3.07 5.94 -7.24
CA VAL A 186 2.79 7.30 -7.66
C VAL A 186 2.40 7.27 -9.12
N LEU A 187 1.17 7.67 -9.47
CA LEU A 187 0.76 7.90 -10.85
C LEU A 187 0.82 9.39 -11.14
N PHE A 188 1.27 9.75 -12.33
CA PHE A 188 1.40 11.15 -12.72
C PHE A 188 1.33 11.29 -14.24
N ASN A 189 1.13 12.52 -14.75
CA ASN A 189 1.14 12.78 -16.17
C ASN A 189 2.56 13.06 -16.68
N LEU A 190 3.08 12.20 -17.57
CA LEU A 190 4.41 12.36 -18.17
C LEU A 190 4.53 13.61 -19.03
N SER A 191 3.44 14.04 -19.69
CA SER A 191 3.46 15.26 -20.51
C SER A 191 3.71 16.53 -19.70
N GLN A 192 3.40 16.49 -18.40
CA GLN A 192 3.63 17.58 -17.44
C GLN A 192 4.88 17.33 -16.59
N GLN A 193 5.71 16.33 -16.94
CA GLN A 193 6.91 15.94 -16.20
C GLN A 193 6.67 15.69 -14.69
N GLY A 194 5.44 15.29 -14.33
CA GLY A 194 5.07 15.10 -12.94
C GLY A 194 4.92 16.39 -12.11
N GLU A 195 4.79 17.55 -12.74
CA GLU A 195 4.59 18.84 -12.06
C GLU A 195 3.11 19.17 -11.79
N GLY A 196 2.18 18.39 -12.34
CA GLY A 196 0.73 18.59 -12.21
C GLY A 196 0.05 17.58 -11.29
N ASP A 197 -1.08 17.05 -11.75
CA ASP A 197 -1.86 16.04 -11.02
C ASP A 197 -1.05 14.77 -10.77
N ILE A 198 -1.10 14.29 -9.53
CA ILE A 198 -0.60 12.98 -9.13
C ILE A 198 -1.65 12.21 -8.34
N LEU A 199 -1.55 10.88 -8.38
CA LEU A 199 -2.18 9.99 -7.42
C LEU A 199 -1.12 9.21 -6.66
N VAL A 200 -1.30 9.04 -5.35
CA VAL A 200 -0.49 8.12 -4.53
C VAL A 200 -1.39 6.99 -4.04
N LEU A 201 -1.11 5.77 -4.49
CA LEU A 201 -1.81 4.56 -4.11
C LEU A 201 -0.99 3.83 -3.05
N SER A 202 -1.55 3.63 -1.86
CA SER A 202 -0.81 3.02 -0.75
C SER A 202 -1.73 2.31 0.25
N PRO A 203 -1.23 1.29 0.98
CA PRO A 203 -1.93 0.80 2.16
C PRO A 203 -2.24 1.96 3.12
N PHE A 204 -3.47 1.98 3.62
CA PHE A 204 -3.96 3.00 4.54
C PHE A 204 -4.12 2.48 5.95
N SER A 205 -4.14 1.16 6.14
CA SER A 205 -4.05 0.48 7.44
C SER A 205 -3.45 -0.91 7.30
N ARG A 206 -3.14 -1.54 8.45
CA ARG A 206 -2.57 -2.89 8.53
C ARG A 206 -1.31 -3.05 7.66
N PHE A 207 -0.41 -2.08 7.70
CA PHE A 207 0.75 -1.96 6.81
C PHE A 207 1.61 -3.24 6.66
N MET A 208 1.70 -4.07 7.71
CA MET A 208 2.47 -5.32 7.68
C MET A 208 1.71 -6.50 7.05
N ALA A 209 0.40 -6.38 6.88
CA ALA A 209 -0.48 -7.43 6.39
C ALA A 209 -1.09 -7.10 5.02
N THR A 210 -1.27 -5.81 4.73
CA THR A 210 -1.76 -5.32 3.43
C THR A 210 -0.61 -5.22 2.44
N SER A 211 -0.80 -5.79 1.26
CA SER A 211 0.14 -5.75 0.14
C SER A 211 -0.62 -5.46 -1.15
N LEU A 212 0.11 -5.44 -2.25
CA LEU A 212 -0.39 -5.28 -3.61
C LEU A 212 0.13 -6.41 -4.50
N SER A 213 -0.61 -6.72 -5.55
CA SER A 213 -0.22 -7.70 -6.55
C SER A 213 -0.61 -7.23 -7.95
N GLN A 214 0.26 -7.46 -8.94
CA GLN A 214 -0.10 -7.33 -10.34
C GLN A 214 -0.49 -8.71 -10.89
N THR A 215 -1.75 -8.87 -11.27
CA THR A 215 -2.26 -10.11 -11.88
C THR A 215 -2.64 -9.90 -13.35
N ASN A 216 -2.63 -10.99 -14.12
CA ASN A 216 -3.04 -11.01 -15.54
C ASN A 216 -2.34 -9.96 -16.44
N SER A 217 -1.13 -9.52 -16.07
CA SER A 217 -0.37 -8.44 -16.70
C SER A 217 -1.02 -7.04 -16.66
N ASN A 218 -2.28 -6.89 -16.24
CA ASN A 218 -2.98 -5.60 -16.37
C ASN A 218 -3.92 -5.27 -15.21
N THR A 219 -3.86 -6.00 -14.10
CA THR A 219 -4.71 -5.73 -12.94
C THR A 219 -3.84 -5.50 -11.71
N LEU A 220 -4.04 -4.37 -11.04
CA LEU A 220 -3.48 -4.05 -9.74
C LEU A 220 -4.50 -4.43 -8.66
N GLU A 221 -4.15 -5.34 -7.76
CA GLU A 221 -5.00 -5.82 -6.69
C GLU A 221 -4.40 -5.45 -5.33
N TYR A 222 -5.18 -4.84 -4.44
CA TYR A 222 -4.79 -4.57 -3.05
C TYR A 222 -5.51 -5.50 -2.09
N GLY A 223 -4.79 -5.98 -1.08
CA GLY A 223 -5.26 -7.08 -0.29
C GLY A 223 -4.38 -7.50 0.87
N VAL A 224 -4.88 -8.45 1.65
CA VAL A 224 -4.07 -9.18 2.62
C VAL A 224 -3.07 -10.07 1.89
N MET A 225 -1.83 -10.15 2.39
CA MET A 225 -0.75 -10.95 1.80
C MET A 225 -1.15 -12.43 1.59
N GLY A 226 -0.75 -12.98 0.44
CA GLY A 226 -1.11 -14.30 -0.03
C GLY A 226 -0.62 -15.45 0.87
N SER A 227 0.52 -15.25 1.53
CA SER A 227 1.18 -16.26 2.38
C SER A 227 0.49 -16.51 3.73
N MET A 228 -0.43 -15.64 4.16
CA MET A 228 -1.16 -15.85 5.42
C MET A 228 -1.96 -17.17 5.37
N LEU A 229 -2.32 -17.79 6.49
CA LEU A 229 -3.21 -18.98 6.46
C LEU A 229 -4.60 -18.70 7.04
N SER A 230 -4.74 -17.62 7.79
CA SER A 230 -6.03 -17.20 8.33
C SER A 230 -6.17 -15.68 8.32
N ILE A 231 -7.40 -15.22 8.11
CA ILE A 231 -7.84 -13.86 8.39
C ILE A 231 -8.89 -13.97 9.49
N PRO A 232 -8.73 -13.27 10.63
CA PRO A 232 -9.65 -13.38 11.75
C PRO A 232 -11.04 -12.84 11.39
N ALA A 233 -12.06 -13.26 12.14
CA ALA A 233 -13.38 -12.64 12.06
C ALA A 233 -13.32 -11.13 12.37
N ASN A 234 -14.20 -10.38 11.73
CA ASN A 234 -14.31 -8.92 11.80
C ASN A 234 -13.00 -8.20 11.46
N TYR A 235 -12.22 -8.77 10.54
CA TYR A 235 -11.00 -8.14 10.06
C TYR A 235 -11.34 -7.02 9.09
N ASN A 236 -10.59 -5.92 9.23
CA ASN A 236 -10.62 -4.82 8.30
C ASN A 236 -9.22 -4.38 7.93
N HIS A 237 -9.10 -3.93 6.69
CA HIS A 237 -7.91 -3.27 6.18
C HIS A 237 -8.33 -2.24 5.14
N SER A 238 -7.42 -1.31 4.86
CA SER A 238 -7.72 -0.21 3.97
C SER A 238 -6.54 0.23 3.14
N MET A 239 -6.86 0.90 2.04
CA MET A 239 -5.98 1.47 1.03
C MET A 239 -6.44 2.90 0.75
N ILE A 240 -5.53 3.79 0.36
CA ILE A 240 -5.85 5.16 -0.02
C ILE A 240 -5.34 5.46 -1.43
N VAL A 241 -6.17 6.15 -2.19
CA VAL A 241 -5.81 6.88 -3.41
C VAL A 241 -5.79 8.36 -3.04
N PHE A 242 -4.60 8.88 -2.74
CA PHE A 242 -4.39 10.29 -2.43
C PHE A 242 -4.16 11.08 -3.71
N TYR A 243 -4.60 12.33 -3.75
CA TYR A 243 -4.49 13.26 -4.87
C TYR A 243 -3.75 14.54 -4.47
N SER A 244 -2.91 15.03 -5.37
CA SER A 244 -2.38 16.38 -5.31
C SER A 244 -2.23 16.95 -6.71
N SER A 245 -2.47 18.26 -6.86
CA SER A 245 -2.22 19.01 -8.08
C SER A 245 -0.85 19.69 -8.12
N GLN A 246 -0.04 19.51 -7.06
CA GLN A 246 1.21 20.25 -6.83
C GLN A 246 2.47 19.46 -7.29
N GLY A 247 2.28 18.43 -8.10
CA GLY A 247 3.35 17.59 -8.61
C GLY A 247 3.89 16.56 -7.62
N ILE A 248 4.83 15.74 -8.08
CA ILE A 248 5.33 14.54 -7.36
C ILE A 248 5.91 14.91 -5.99
N ASN A 249 6.80 15.91 -5.93
CA ASN A 249 7.52 16.23 -4.69
C ASN A 249 6.60 16.74 -3.59
N GLU A 250 5.70 17.67 -3.92
CA GLU A 250 4.78 18.21 -2.93
C GLU A 250 3.67 17.22 -2.63
N GLY A 251 3.12 16.53 -3.63
CA GLY A 251 2.08 15.53 -3.40
C GLY A 251 2.55 14.35 -2.53
N ILE A 252 3.81 13.92 -2.63
CA ILE A 252 4.37 12.93 -1.68
C ILE A 252 4.49 13.49 -0.26
N ARG A 253 4.87 14.77 -0.13
CA ARG A 253 4.93 15.44 1.17
C ARG A 253 3.54 15.57 1.80
N GLU A 254 2.54 15.98 1.03
CA GLU A 254 1.15 16.12 1.47
C GLU A 254 0.53 14.77 1.82
N TRP A 255 0.78 13.73 1.02
CA TRP A 255 0.40 12.35 1.36
C TRP A 255 1.00 11.92 2.69
N GLY A 256 2.31 12.12 2.89
CA GLY A 256 2.98 11.79 4.15
C GLY A 256 2.46 12.59 5.35
N GLN A 257 2.04 13.85 5.14
CA GLN A 257 1.37 14.65 6.17
C GLN A 257 -0.03 14.12 6.50
N LEU A 258 -0.80 13.71 5.48
CA LEU A 258 -2.12 13.09 5.68
C LEU A 258 -2.00 11.81 6.50
N MET A 259 -1.04 10.93 6.16
CA MET A 259 -0.77 9.71 6.92
C MET A 259 -0.39 10.02 8.37
N GLN A 260 0.42 11.05 8.60
CA GLN A 260 0.74 11.48 9.97
C GLN A 260 -0.49 11.99 10.73
N ARG A 261 -1.36 12.79 10.09
CA ARG A 261 -2.59 13.29 10.73
C ARG A 261 -3.52 12.15 11.12
N GLU A 262 -3.80 11.23 10.19
CA GLU A 262 -4.66 10.06 10.42
C GLU A 262 -4.25 9.29 11.67
N TYR A 263 -2.96 9.03 11.82
CA TYR A 263 -2.41 8.25 12.92
C TYR A 263 -1.95 9.08 14.11
N THR A 264 -2.33 10.36 14.17
CA THR A 264 -1.96 11.31 15.23
C THR A 264 -0.45 11.31 15.50
N ARG A 265 0.34 11.15 14.44
CA ARG A 265 1.80 11.15 14.49
C ARG A 265 2.31 12.57 14.38
N THR A 266 3.33 12.85 15.18
CA THR A 266 4.05 14.11 15.15
C THR A 266 5.49 13.87 14.74
N ASN A 267 6.18 14.92 14.34
CA ASN A 267 7.61 14.87 14.05
C ASN A 267 8.49 14.72 15.30
N GLN A 268 7.91 14.60 16.50
CA GLN A 268 8.68 14.60 17.75
C GLN A 268 9.72 13.49 17.81
N HIS A 269 9.39 12.27 17.36
CA HIS A 269 10.35 11.18 17.34
C HIS A 269 11.49 11.44 16.35
N ARG A 270 11.17 11.85 15.12
CA ARG A 270 12.18 12.20 14.10
C ARG A 270 13.10 13.33 14.58
N LEU A 271 12.53 14.37 15.18
CA LEU A 271 13.28 15.54 15.67
C LEU A 271 14.15 15.21 16.88
N ASN A 272 13.81 14.18 17.66
CA ASN A 272 14.62 13.72 18.79
C ASN A 272 15.39 12.44 18.48
N ASP A 273 15.38 11.99 17.22
CA ASP A 273 16.00 10.72 16.87
C ASP A 273 17.52 10.87 16.98
N LEU A 274 18.12 10.02 17.83
CA LEU A 274 19.55 10.01 18.08
C LEU A 274 20.34 9.83 16.78
N THR A 275 19.80 9.02 15.86
CA THR A 275 20.47 8.65 14.61
C THR A 275 20.50 9.77 13.58
N ILE A 276 19.54 10.68 13.63
CA ILE A 276 19.41 11.80 12.70
C ILE A 276 20.12 13.06 13.23
N ASN A 277 20.13 13.26 14.55
CA ASN A 277 20.65 14.50 15.16
C ASN A 277 22.12 14.45 15.55
N TYR A 278 22.70 13.25 15.67
CA TYR A 278 24.05 13.08 16.15
C TYR A 278 24.87 12.21 15.21
N LEU A 279 26.18 12.43 15.22
CA LEU A 279 27.10 11.53 14.55
C LEU A 279 27.12 10.18 15.28
N GLY A 280 26.89 9.10 14.55
CA GLY A 280 27.07 7.74 15.03
C GLY A 280 28.05 6.96 14.18
N TYR A 281 28.40 5.76 14.64
CA TYR A 281 29.22 4.81 13.90
C TYR A 281 28.38 3.58 13.53
N TYR A 282 28.21 3.33 12.24
CA TYR A 282 27.52 2.13 11.75
C TYR A 282 28.54 1.06 11.39
N THR A 283 28.27 -0.18 11.82
CA THR A 283 29.14 -1.32 11.55
C THR A 283 28.57 -2.21 10.42
N ASP A 284 27.53 -1.77 9.72
CA ASP A 284 26.87 -2.54 8.65
C ASP A 284 27.75 -2.70 7.38
N ASN A 285 27.26 -3.45 6.40
CA ASN A 285 27.91 -3.76 5.13
C ASN A 285 28.45 -2.50 4.44
N GLY A 286 29.75 -2.52 4.13
CA GLY A 286 30.49 -1.38 3.58
C GLY A 286 31.26 -0.54 4.61
N ALA A 287 31.04 -0.74 5.91
CA ALA A 287 31.86 -0.13 6.96
C ALA A 287 33.25 -0.77 7.07
N TYR A 288 34.26 -0.03 7.56
CA TYR A 288 35.64 -0.54 7.66
C TYR A 288 35.77 -1.76 8.58
N TYR A 289 35.05 -1.76 9.71
CA TYR A 289 35.05 -2.87 10.66
C TYR A 289 33.98 -3.94 10.36
N TYR A 290 33.34 -3.90 9.18
CA TYR A 290 32.45 -4.96 8.71
C TYR A 290 33.22 -6.28 8.53
N TYR A 291 32.90 -7.31 9.32
CA TYR A 291 33.64 -8.57 9.35
C TYR A 291 35.18 -8.41 9.51
N ASN A 292 35.61 -7.32 10.15
CA ASN A 292 37.01 -6.95 10.26
C ASN A 292 37.32 -6.43 11.67
N THR A 293 38.25 -7.06 12.38
CA THR A 293 38.75 -6.59 13.69
C THR A 293 40.19 -6.14 13.57
N GLU A 294 40.64 -5.33 14.54
CA GLU A 294 42.08 -5.11 14.71
C GLU A 294 42.79 -6.42 15.04
N LYS A 295 44.06 -6.50 14.65
CA LYS A 295 44.81 -7.76 14.73
C LYS A 295 44.97 -8.24 16.17
N GLY A 296 44.46 -9.43 16.45
CA GLY A 296 44.67 -10.13 17.71
C GLY A 296 43.74 -9.70 18.84
N ILE A 297 42.70 -8.91 18.55
CA ILE A 297 41.68 -8.49 19.51
C ILE A 297 40.27 -8.73 18.94
N ASN A 298 39.27 -8.78 19.83
CA ASN A 298 37.88 -8.97 19.45
C ASN A 298 37.21 -7.65 19.01
N TYR A 299 35.93 -7.71 18.65
CA TYR A 299 35.17 -6.54 18.20
C TYR A 299 34.95 -5.49 19.29
N GLU A 300 34.61 -5.91 20.51
CA GLU A 300 34.43 -4.99 21.63
C GLU A 300 35.71 -4.20 21.89
N GLU A 301 36.84 -4.90 22.01
CA GLU A 301 38.16 -4.32 22.19
C GLU A 301 38.53 -3.40 21.02
N THR A 302 38.25 -3.82 19.78
CA THR A 302 38.46 -3.00 18.57
C THR A 302 37.69 -1.68 18.67
N MET A 303 36.39 -1.72 18.94
CA MET A 303 35.56 -0.51 18.95
C MET A 303 35.88 0.42 20.12
N VAL A 304 36.21 -0.13 21.29
CA VAL A 304 36.69 0.67 22.44
C VAL A 304 38.02 1.35 22.10
N ASN A 305 38.96 0.66 21.47
CA ASN A 305 40.24 1.23 21.04
C ASN A 305 40.05 2.34 20.01
N VAL A 306 39.21 2.11 19.00
CA VAL A 306 38.85 3.10 17.97
C VAL A 306 38.23 4.35 18.61
N ARG A 307 37.32 4.16 19.57
CA ARG A 307 36.71 5.28 20.30
C ARG A 307 37.74 6.12 21.07
N HIS A 308 38.77 5.51 21.63
CA HIS A 308 39.85 6.23 22.31
C HIS A 308 40.79 6.98 21.35
N GLN A 309 40.93 6.50 20.11
CA GLN A 309 41.81 7.11 19.10
C GLN A 309 41.13 8.23 18.30
N ILE A 310 39.80 8.18 18.16
CA ILE A 310 39.05 9.19 17.40
C ILE A 310 38.51 10.28 18.33
N SER A 311 38.82 11.54 17.99
CA SER A 311 38.35 12.73 18.72
C SER A 311 36.94 13.19 18.36
N LEU A 312 36.31 12.58 17.35
CA LEU A 312 34.95 12.90 16.94
C LEU A 312 33.92 12.46 18.00
N PRO A 313 32.89 13.28 18.28
CA PRO A 313 31.89 12.97 19.30
C PRO A 313 30.81 12.04 18.74
N PHE A 314 31.12 10.74 18.62
CA PHE A 314 30.08 9.74 18.35
C PHE A 314 29.14 9.61 19.55
N HIS A 315 27.85 9.67 19.30
CA HIS A 315 26.81 9.58 20.35
C HIS A 315 26.17 8.19 20.41
N TYR A 316 26.35 7.39 19.37
CA TYR A 316 25.86 6.02 19.31
C TYR A 316 26.69 5.17 18.34
N ILE A 317 26.54 3.86 18.50
CA ILE A 317 27.07 2.85 17.60
C ILE A 317 25.91 1.92 17.22
N GLN A 318 25.78 1.59 15.94
CA GLN A 318 24.93 0.49 15.49
C GLN A 318 25.81 -0.75 15.40
N LEU A 319 25.40 -1.82 16.09
CA LEU A 319 26.05 -3.12 16.03
C LEU A 319 25.23 -4.02 15.12
N ASP A 320 25.84 -4.50 14.05
CA ASP A 320 25.18 -5.41 13.12
C ASP A 320 25.19 -6.86 13.63
N SER A 321 24.42 -7.71 12.96
CA SER A 321 24.27 -9.14 13.24
C SER A 321 25.59 -9.91 13.31
N TRP A 322 26.65 -9.43 12.65
CA TRP A 322 27.98 -10.07 12.66
C TRP A 322 28.75 -9.88 13.95
N TRP A 323 28.31 -8.95 14.79
CA TRP A 323 28.85 -8.76 16.13
C TRP A 323 28.56 -9.96 17.04
N TYR A 324 27.47 -10.69 16.74
CA TYR A 324 26.95 -11.77 17.57
C TYR A 324 27.33 -13.14 17.04
N TYR A 325 27.32 -14.14 17.92
CA TYR A 325 27.55 -15.52 17.52
C TYR A 325 26.54 -15.98 16.46
N LYS A 326 27.04 -16.69 15.43
CA LYS A 326 26.26 -17.19 14.31
C LYS A 326 25.78 -18.63 14.55
N GLY A 327 24.60 -18.93 14.05
CA GLY A 327 23.96 -20.25 14.07
C GLY A 327 23.82 -20.84 12.67
N ILE A 328 22.88 -21.78 12.54
CA ILE A 328 22.56 -22.39 11.23
C ILE A 328 22.03 -21.30 10.29
N GLY A 329 22.61 -21.21 9.09
CA GLY A 329 22.19 -20.24 8.06
C GLY A 329 22.57 -18.79 8.35
N ASP A 330 23.67 -18.56 9.09
CA ASP A 330 24.22 -17.23 9.42
C ASP A 330 23.28 -16.32 10.25
N GLY A 331 22.20 -16.87 10.77
CA GLY A 331 21.35 -16.21 11.76
C GLY A 331 22.07 -16.02 13.10
N VAL A 332 21.69 -15.00 13.85
CA VAL A 332 22.19 -14.79 15.22
C VAL A 332 21.72 -15.95 16.10
N SER A 333 22.67 -16.68 16.71
CA SER A 333 22.38 -17.79 17.62
C SER A 333 22.32 -17.36 19.08
N GLN A 334 23.07 -16.32 19.45
CA GLN A 334 23.13 -15.76 20.80
C GLN A 334 23.29 -14.25 20.73
N TRP A 335 22.57 -13.50 21.56
CA TRP A 335 22.66 -12.03 21.65
C TRP A 335 23.77 -11.54 22.59
N THR A 336 24.73 -12.42 22.86
CA THR A 336 25.97 -12.13 23.59
C THR A 336 27.12 -12.12 22.58
N ALA A 337 28.14 -11.30 22.83
CA ALA A 337 29.28 -11.11 21.93
C ALA A 337 30.59 -11.09 22.72
#